data_AF-A0A2G4DSC8-F1
#
_entry.id   AF-A0A2G4DSC8-F1
#
_cell.length_a   1.000
_cell.length_b   1.000
_cell.length_c   1.000
_cell.angle_alpha   90.00
_cell.angle_beta   90.00
_cell.angle_gamma   90.00
#
_symmetry.space_group_name_H-M   'P 1'
#
loop_
_entity.id
_entity.type
_entity.pdbx_description
1 polymer ?
#
loop_
_entity_poly.entity_id
_entity_poly.type
_entity_poly.pdbx_seq_one_letter_code
_entity_poly.pdbx_strand_id
1 'polypeptide(L)'
;MGKREAAVSYLRDLGEQVSNTRLLEMTNQDVLAMIPRDYNVYISFDVDVISSSEIRSTGNPAPFGLSLARALSLLKDIAANARVVAFDLMEFGLPDQCIDANVEMEADRLAFLLAEVIGSLNLSGMERSV
;
A
#
# COMPACT_ATOMS: atom_id res chain seq x y z
N MET A 1 26.99 15.86 -2.60
CA MET A 1 26.17 14.72 -2.13
C MET A 1 25.55 14.08 -3.37
N GLY A 2 25.67 12.76 -3.55
CA GLY A 2 25.00 12.10 -4.67
C GLY A 2 23.48 12.11 -4.48
N LYS A 3 22.73 11.99 -5.58
CA LYS A 3 21.25 12.04 -5.55
C LYS A 3 20.66 11.00 -4.58
N ARG A 4 21.29 9.83 -4.47
CA ARG A 4 20.89 8.75 -3.56
C ARG A 4 21.12 9.12 -2.09
N GLU A 5 22.29 9.65 -1.73
CA GLU A 5 22.54 10.05 -0.34
C GLU A 5 21.58 11.17 0.10
N ALA A 6 21.25 12.10 -0.81
CA ALA A 6 20.26 13.15 -0.55
C ALA A 6 18.87 12.59 -0.28
N ALA A 7 18.39 11.67 -1.11
CA ALA A 7 17.08 11.03 -0.90
C ALA A 7 17.03 10.24 0.42
N VAL A 8 18.06 9.45 0.72
CA VAL A 8 18.12 8.65 1.95
C VAL A 8 18.17 9.55 3.19
N SER A 9 18.95 10.63 3.16
CA SER A 9 19.01 11.58 4.28
C SER A 9 17.65 12.24 4.52
N TYR A 10 16.99 12.70 3.45
CA TYR A 10 15.67 13.33 3.54
C TYR A 10 14.60 12.36 4.08
N LEU A 11 14.56 11.13 3.56
CA LEU A 11 13.57 10.14 3.97
C LEU A 11 13.72 9.72 5.44
N ARG A 12 14.95 9.66 5.97
CA ARG A 12 15.17 9.33 7.39
C ARG A 12 14.53 10.33 8.35
N ASP A 13 14.37 11.57 7.92
CA ASP A 13 13.85 12.64 8.76
C ASP A 13 12.31 12.81 8.64
N LEU A 14 11.66 12.12 7.69
CA LEU A 14 10.24 12.26 7.39
C LEU A 14 9.30 11.34 8.20
N GLY A 15 9.85 10.45 9.02
CA GLY A 15 9.07 9.54 9.85
C GLY A 15 9.75 8.18 10.03
N GLU A 16 9.02 7.25 10.63
CA GLU A 16 9.49 5.88 10.80
C GLU A 16 9.57 5.16 9.45
N GLN A 17 10.75 4.63 9.14
CA GLN A 17 11.00 3.91 7.88
C GLN A 17 11.10 2.41 8.12
N VAL A 18 10.32 1.65 7.35
CA VAL A 18 10.32 0.18 7.38
C VAL A 18 10.73 -0.33 6.00
N SER A 19 11.86 -1.02 5.92
CA SER A 19 12.28 -1.72 4.70
C SER A 19 11.35 -2.90 4.39
N ASN A 20 11.18 -3.26 3.12
CA ASN A 20 10.37 -4.42 2.71
C ASN A 20 10.75 -5.73 3.46
N THR A 21 12.05 -5.99 3.67
CA THR A 21 12.50 -7.18 4.42
C THR A 21 12.00 -7.18 5.87
N ARG A 22 12.15 -6.06 6.58
CA ARG A 22 11.59 -5.88 7.92
C ARG A 22 10.06 -5.98 7.92
N LEU A 23 9.38 -5.42 6.92
CA LEU A 23 7.91 -5.48 6.83
C LEU A 23 7.41 -6.91 6.69
N LEU A 24 8.14 -7.79 5.99
CA LEU A 24 7.80 -9.21 5.85
C LEU A 24 7.87 -9.96 7.19
N GLU A 25 8.66 -9.49 8.14
CA GLU A 25 8.78 -10.07 9.48
C GLU A 25 7.76 -9.49 10.48
N MET A 26 7.08 -8.39 10.11
CA MET A 26 6.16 -7.67 10.99
C MET A 26 4.71 -8.18 10.88
N THR A 27 4.06 -8.24 12.04
CA THR A 27 2.61 -8.44 12.13
C THR A 27 1.84 -7.16 11.78
N ASN A 28 0.53 -7.26 11.56
CA ASN A 28 -0.30 -6.05 11.37
C ASN A 28 -0.26 -5.14 12.58
N GLN A 29 -0.21 -5.72 13.77
CA GLN A 29 -0.24 -5.02 15.04
C GLN A 29 1.06 -4.23 15.25
N ASP A 30 2.19 -4.76 14.78
CA ASP A 30 3.45 -4.02 14.77
C ASP A 30 3.34 -2.77 13.89
N VAL A 31 2.74 -2.88 12.69
CA VAL A 31 2.55 -1.73 11.79
C VAL A 31 1.53 -0.74 12.36
N LEU A 32 0.38 -1.23 12.86
CA LEU A 32 -0.65 -0.39 13.48
C LEU A 32 -0.13 0.39 14.68
N ALA A 33 0.76 -0.20 15.48
CA ALA A 33 1.38 0.47 16.62
C ALA A 33 2.28 1.65 16.19
N MET A 34 2.74 1.67 14.93
CA MET A 34 3.52 2.77 14.36
C MET A 34 2.65 3.92 13.83
N ILE A 35 1.33 3.70 13.66
CA ILE A 35 0.42 4.72 13.15
C ILE A 35 -0.12 5.55 14.33
N PRO A 36 0.10 6.88 14.36
CA PRO A 36 -0.44 7.76 15.39
C PRO A 36 -1.98 7.75 15.42
N ARG A 37 -2.58 7.55 16.61
CA ARG A 37 -4.04 7.35 16.76
C ARG A 37 -4.91 8.58 16.49
N ASP A 38 -4.36 9.78 16.67
CA ASP A 38 -5.14 11.04 16.61
C ASP A 38 -4.97 11.79 15.29
N TYR A 39 -4.45 11.13 14.26
CA TYR A 39 -4.18 11.73 12.95
C TYR A 39 -5.02 11.09 11.85
N ASN A 40 -5.39 11.91 10.87
CA ASN A 40 -5.92 11.40 9.62
C ASN A 40 -4.80 10.64 8.88
N VAL A 41 -5.14 9.49 8.34
CA VAL A 41 -4.22 8.67 7.56
C VAL A 41 -4.51 8.86 6.08
N TYR A 42 -3.45 9.13 5.34
CA TYR A 42 -3.44 9.06 3.89
C TYR A 42 -2.58 7.85 3.50
N ILE A 43 -3.14 6.95 2.69
CA ILE A 43 -2.44 5.76 2.21
C ILE A 43 -2.04 6.01 0.76
N SER A 44 -0.74 5.93 0.48
CA SER A 44 -0.20 5.97 -0.88
C SER A 44 0.41 4.60 -1.15
N PHE A 45 -0.27 3.78 -1.96
CA PHE A 45 0.08 2.39 -2.18
C PHE A 45 0.56 2.17 -3.62
N ASP A 46 1.87 2.04 -3.75
CA ASP A 46 2.53 1.58 -4.96
C ASP A 46 2.37 0.06 -5.10
N VAL A 47 1.79 -0.40 -6.20
CA VAL A 47 1.56 -1.84 -6.42
C VAL A 47 2.87 -2.61 -6.62
N ASP A 48 3.98 -1.93 -6.90
CA ASP A 48 5.28 -2.55 -7.09
C ASP A 48 5.87 -3.16 -5.80
N VAL A 49 5.28 -2.89 -4.63
CA VAL A 49 5.61 -3.54 -3.36
C VAL A 49 5.15 -5.01 -3.32
N ILE A 50 4.17 -5.38 -4.15
CA ILE A 50 3.66 -6.74 -4.25
C ILE A 50 4.65 -7.58 -5.07
N SER A 51 4.84 -8.84 -4.67
CA SER A 51 5.70 -9.76 -5.39
C SER A 51 5.33 -9.84 -6.87
N SER A 52 6.32 -9.79 -7.76
CA SER A 52 6.15 -9.92 -9.21
C SER A 52 5.58 -11.26 -9.66
N SER A 53 5.49 -12.24 -8.74
CA SER A 53 4.75 -13.48 -8.96
C SER A 53 3.23 -13.29 -8.98
N GLU A 54 2.73 -12.21 -8.38
CA GLU A 54 1.31 -11.89 -8.26
C GLU A 54 0.90 -10.61 -9.00
N ILE A 55 1.76 -9.58 -9.02
CA ILE A 55 1.57 -8.33 -9.76
C ILE A 55 2.88 -7.98 -10.48
N ARG A 56 2.94 -8.18 -11.80
CA ARG A 56 4.12 -7.79 -12.61
C ARG A 56 3.88 -6.55 -13.47
N SER A 57 2.63 -6.12 -13.58
CA SER A 57 2.20 -5.07 -14.51
C SER A 57 2.45 -3.67 -13.96
N THR A 58 3.72 -3.35 -13.74
CA THR A 58 4.23 -2.07 -13.23
C THR A 58 5.60 -1.77 -13.85
N GLY A 59 6.07 -0.53 -13.73
CA GLY A 59 7.38 -0.11 -14.22
C GLY A 59 8.57 -0.77 -13.49
N ASN A 60 8.42 -1.11 -12.20
CA ASN A 60 9.51 -1.62 -11.36
C ASN A 60 9.10 -2.86 -10.53
N PRO A 61 8.72 -3.98 -11.17
CA PRO A 61 8.17 -5.13 -10.45
C PRO A 61 9.15 -5.69 -9.42
N ALA A 62 8.72 -5.83 -8.16
CA ALA A 62 9.59 -6.32 -7.09
C ALA A 62 9.83 -7.84 -7.21
N PRO A 63 11.10 -8.30 -7.26
CA PRO A 63 11.42 -9.72 -7.33
C PRO A 63 11.02 -10.49 -6.06
N PHE A 64 11.00 -9.78 -4.93
CA PHE A 64 10.51 -10.26 -3.63
C PHE A 64 9.69 -9.12 -3.02
N GLY A 65 8.46 -9.42 -2.61
CA GLY A 65 7.54 -8.43 -2.10
C GLY A 65 6.46 -9.04 -1.21
N LEU A 66 5.51 -8.22 -0.79
CA LEU A 66 4.33 -8.71 -0.08
C LEU A 66 3.56 -9.66 -0.97
N SER A 67 2.92 -10.67 -0.38
CA SER A 67 1.84 -11.33 -1.08
C SER A 67 0.61 -10.42 -1.14
N LEU A 68 -0.24 -10.60 -2.14
CA LEU A 68 -1.49 -9.85 -2.25
C LEU A 68 -2.35 -10.02 -0.99
N ALA A 69 -2.39 -11.24 -0.43
CA ALA A 69 -3.10 -11.53 0.82
C ALA A 69 -2.51 -10.78 2.02
N ARG A 70 -1.18 -10.69 2.14
CA ARG A 70 -0.50 -9.93 3.20
C ARG A 70 -0.79 -8.44 3.09
N ALA A 71 -0.74 -7.89 1.88
CA ALA A 71 -1.04 -6.48 1.61
C ALA A 71 -2.50 -6.17 1.93
N LEU A 72 -3.44 -6.99 1.43
CA LEU A 72 -4.86 -6.85 1.72
C LEU A 72 -5.15 -6.89 3.22
N SER A 73 -4.60 -7.88 3.93
CA SER A 73 -4.78 -8.00 5.39
C SER A 73 -4.29 -6.76 6.14
N LEU A 74 -3.12 -6.24 5.77
CA LEU A 74 -2.57 -5.04 6.41
C LEU A 74 -3.42 -3.81 6.12
N LEU A 75 -3.79 -3.57 4.85
CA LEU A 75 -4.57 -2.40 4.46
C LEU A 75 -5.97 -2.41 5.08
N LYS A 76 -6.63 -3.56 5.17
CA LYS A 76 -7.92 -3.71 5.87
C LYS A 76 -7.79 -3.38 7.36
N ASP A 77 -6.75 -3.87 8.02
CA ASP A 77 -6.50 -3.58 9.43
C ASP A 77 -6.23 -2.08 9.65
N ILE A 78 -5.46 -1.43 8.77
CA ILE A 78 -5.26 0.02 8.82
C ILE A 78 -6.58 0.76 8.60
N ALA A 79 -7.34 0.41 7.56
CA ALA A 79 -8.63 1.03 7.24
C ALA A 79 -9.65 0.93 8.38
N ALA A 80 -9.66 -0.20 9.10
CA ALA A 80 -10.57 -0.43 10.22
C ALA A 80 -10.15 0.29 11.51
N ASN A 81 -8.86 0.52 11.72
CA ASN A 81 -8.32 1.03 12.98
C ASN A 81 -7.85 2.49 12.93
N ALA A 82 -7.69 3.07 11.73
CA ALA A 82 -7.30 4.46 11.55
C ALA A 82 -8.36 5.25 10.76
N ARG A 83 -8.35 6.58 10.93
CA ARG A 83 -9.20 7.48 10.14
C ARG A 83 -8.55 7.72 8.78
N VAL A 84 -8.76 6.81 7.84
CA VAL A 84 -8.27 6.95 6.47
C VAL A 84 -9.12 7.97 5.72
N VAL A 85 -8.50 9.07 5.25
CA VAL A 85 -9.20 10.17 4.56
C VAL A 85 -8.95 10.19 3.05
N ALA A 86 -7.92 9.49 2.59
CA ALA A 86 -7.62 9.31 1.18
C ALA A 86 -6.74 8.07 0.97
N PHE A 87 -6.85 7.48 -0.22
CA PHE A 87 -6.15 6.28 -0.63
C PHE A 87 -5.79 6.40 -2.11
N ASP A 88 -4.49 6.30 -2.43
CA ASP A 88 -3.98 6.27 -3.79
C ASP A 88 -3.48 4.85 -4.11
N LEU A 89 -3.99 4.27 -5.20
CA LEU A 89 -3.50 3.04 -5.81
C LEU A 89 -2.79 3.40 -7.11
N MET A 90 -1.49 3.16 -7.20
CA MET A 90 -0.66 3.73 -8.26
C MET A 90 0.38 2.74 -8.81
N GLU A 91 1.02 3.14 -9.90
CA GLU A 91 2.04 2.37 -10.65
C GLU A 91 1.55 1.04 -11.27
N PHE A 92 0.24 0.81 -11.30
CA PHE A 92 -0.33 -0.24 -12.15
C PHE A 92 -0.43 0.26 -13.60
N GLY A 93 0.29 -0.38 -14.50
CA GLY A 93 0.24 -0.05 -15.91
C GLY A 93 1.45 -0.57 -16.68
N LEU A 94 1.23 -0.91 -17.94
CA LEU A 94 2.24 -1.24 -18.94
C LEU A 94 1.92 -0.48 -20.23
N PRO A 95 2.89 -0.27 -21.14
CA PRO A 95 2.60 0.19 -22.49
C PRO A 95 1.57 -0.74 -23.16
N ASP A 96 0.63 -0.20 -23.93
CA ASP A 96 -0.49 -0.95 -24.54
C ASP A 96 -0.06 -2.25 -25.25
N GLN A 97 1.12 -2.22 -25.87
CA GLN A 97 1.71 -3.34 -26.61
C GLN A 97 2.11 -4.53 -25.72
N CYS A 98 2.17 -4.33 -24.40
CA CYS A 98 2.59 -5.30 -23.40
C CYS A 98 1.40 -5.85 -22.59
N ILE A 99 0.17 -5.45 -22.89
CA ILE A 99 -1.03 -5.95 -22.22
C ILE A 99 -1.30 -7.39 -22.66
N ASP A 100 -1.38 -8.29 -21.68
CA ASP A 100 -1.71 -9.70 -21.85
C ASP A 100 -2.78 -10.13 -20.83
N ALA A 101 -3.25 -11.38 -20.90
CA ALA A 101 -4.29 -11.89 -19.99
C ALA A 101 -3.91 -11.83 -18.50
N ASN A 102 -2.61 -11.79 -18.15
CA ASN A 102 -2.21 -11.61 -16.76
C ASN A 102 -2.50 -10.17 -16.30
N VAL A 103 -2.34 -9.17 -17.18
CA VAL A 103 -2.64 -7.76 -16.84
C VAL A 103 -4.10 -7.62 -16.44
N GLU A 104 -5.03 -8.23 -17.18
CA GLU A 104 -6.46 -8.21 -16.83
C GLU A 104 -6.73 -8.86 -15.46
N MET A 105 -6.17 -10.05 -15.23
CA MET A 105 -6.30 -10.74 -13.94
C MET A 105 -5.66 -9.95 -12.78
N GLU A 106 -4.54 -9.28 -13.02
CA GLU A 106 -3.88 -8.42 -12.04
C GLU A 106 -4.70 -7.16 -11.74
N ALA A 107 -5.36 -6.58 -12.74
CA ALA A 107 -6.31 -5.49 -12.56
C ALA A 107 -7.49 -5.93 -11.68
N ASP A 108 -8.05 -7.13 -11.91
CA ASP A 108 -9.13 -7.69 -11.10
C ASP A 108 -8.69 -7.90 -9.64
N ARG A 109 -7.47 -8.40 -9.42
CA ARG A 109 -6.88 -8.57 -8.08
C ARG A 109 -6.77 -7.24 -7.33
N LEU A 110 -6.31 -6.20 -8.02
CA LEU A 110 -6.15 -4.86 -7.45
C LEU A 110 -7.51 -4.18 -7.21
N ALA A 111 -8.49 -4.38 -8.11
CA ALA A 111 -9.85 -3.92 -7.92
C ALA A 111 -10.51 -4.61 -6.71
N PHE A 112 -10.32 -5.91 -6.55
CA PHE A 112 -10.77 -6.66 -5.38
C PHE A 112 -10.13 -6.13 -4.09
N LEU A 113 -8.80 -5.90 -4.09
CA LEU A 113 -8.10 -5.32 -2.95
C LEU A 113 -8.69 -3.96 -2.57
N LEU A 114 -8.89 -3.07 -3.56
CA LEU A 114 -9.44 -1.74 -3.33
C LEU A 114 -10.86 -1.81 -2.76
N ALA A 115 -11.71 -2.69 -3.30
CA ALA A 115 -13.08 -2.88 -2.82
C ALA A 115 -13.13 -3.34 -1.36
N GLU A 116 -12.26 -4.29 -0.98
CA GLU A 116 -12.17 -4.79 0.39
C GLU A 116 -11.65 -3.73 1.37
N VAL A 117 -10.69 -2.90 0.95
CA VAL A 117 -10.17 -1.78 1.75
C VAL A 117 -11.26 -0.74 1.96
N ILE A 118 -11.98 -0.34 0.90
CA ILE A 118 -13.11 0.59 0.99
C ILE A 118 -14.18 0.05 1.93
N GLY A 119 -14.52 -1.25 1.83
CA GLY A 119 -15.48 -1.91 2.70
C GLY A 119 -15.05 -1.99 4.17
N SER A 120 -13.75 -1.78 4.46
CA SER A 120 -13.19 -1.83 5.81
C SER A 120 -12.96 -0.45 6.43
N LEU A 121 -13.28 0.65 5.72
CA LEU A 121 -13.06 2.01 6.21
C LEU A 121 -13.83 2.27 7.52
N ASN A 122 -13.13 2.79 8.51
CA ASN A 122 -13.74 3.22 9.77
C ASN A 122 -14.49 4.55 9.58
N LEU A 123 -15.78 4.46 9.27
CA LEU A 123 -16.66 5.62 9.03
C LEU A 123 -17.27 6.22 10.30
N SER A 124 -16.85 5.80 11.50
CA SER A 124 -17.45 6.18 12.79
C SER A 124 -17.38 7.68 13.15
N GLY A 125 -16.80 8.52 12.28
CA GLY A 125 -16.79 9.98 12.41
C GLY A 125 -17.55 10.76 11.32
N MET A 126 -18.33 10.11 10.44
CA MET A 126 -19.10 10.79 9.39
C MET A 126 -20.48 11.27 9.84
N GLU A 127 -21.02 10.73 10.94
CA GLU A 127 -22.26 11.23 11.55
C GLU A 127 -21.94 12.17 12.72
N ARG A 128 -21.84 13.48 12.45
CA ARG A 128 -22.13 14.60 13.38
C ARG A 128 -21.74 15.94 12.73
N SER A 129 -22.49 16.34 11.71
CA SER A 129 -22.69 17.74 11.34
C SER A 129 -23.84 17.81 10.35
N VAL A 130 -25.06 17.76 10.89
CA VAL A 130 -26.26 18.34 10.29
C VAL A 130 -26.81 19.33 11.31
#